data_AF-A0A109MUF4-F1
#
_entry.id   AF-A0A109MUF4-F1
#
_cell.length_a   1.000
_cell.length_b   1.000
_cell.length_c   1.000
_cell.angle_alpha   90.00
_cell.angle_beta   90.00
_cell.angle_gamma   90.00
#
_symmetry.space_group_name_H-M   'P 1'
#
loop_
_entity.id
_entity.type
_entity.pdbx_description
1 polymer ?
#
loop_
_entity_poly.entity_id
_entity_poly.type
_entity_poly.pdbx_seq_one_letter_code
_entity_poly.pdbx_strand_id
1 'polypeptide(L)' 'MTVSLQTLLDRSARKMGVGINFIVKGSALEMIKRSYKEGIYVQISSGYRSMEEQAALYAQSRLYSYKGNS' A
#
# COMPACT_ATOMS: atom_id res chain seq x y z
N MET A 1 9.05 16.32 16.33
CA MET A 1 7.72 15.69 16.42
C MET A 1 7.84 14.23 16.03
N THR A 2 7.43 13.31 16.89
CA THR A 2 7.31 11.87 16.55
C THR A 2 5.94 11.61 15.94
N VAL A 3 5.89 10.91 14.80
CA VAL A 3 4.62 10.54 14.15
C VAL A 3 3.90 9.53 15.04
N SER A 4 2.60 9.73 15.30
CA SER A 4 1.83 8.80 16.13
C SER A 4 1.62 7.45 15.43
N LEU A 5 1.52 6.37 16.21
CA LEU A 5 1.17 5.04 15.69
C LEU A 5 -0.11 5.06 14.86
N GLN A 6 -1.16 5.75 15.34
CA GLN A 6 -2.43 5.84 14.62
C GLN A 6 -2.25 6.50 13.24
N THR A 7 -1.46 7.56 13.16
CA THR A 7 -1.13 8.21 11.88
C THR A 7 -0.46 7.26 10.90
N LEU A 8 0.47 6.42 11.37
CA LEU A 8 1.15 5.42 10.53
C LEU A 8 0.17 4.34 10.04
N LEU A 9 -0.71 3.86 10.92
CA LEU A 9 -1.73 2.87 10.58
C LEU A 9 -2.72 3.41 9.54
N ASP A 10 -3.23 4.63 9.72
CA ASP A 10 -4.21 5.24 8.83
C ASP A 10 -3.64 5.52 7.43
N ARG A 11 -2.40 6.03 7.38
CA ARG A 11 -1.71 6.27 6.10
C ARG A 11 -1.43 4.95 5.38
N SER A 12 -0.96 3.95 6.11
CA SER A 12 -0.66 2.63 5.56
C SER A 12 -1.92 1.92 5.06
N ALA A 13 -3.01 1.95 5.84
CA ALA A 13 -4.30 1.38 5.45
C ALA A 13 -4.85 2.00 4.17
N ARG A 14 -4.73 3.33 4.01
CA ARG A 14 -5.13 4.01 2.77
C ARG A 14 -4.25 3.62 1.58
N LYS A 15 -2.93 3.49 1.77
CA LYS A 15 -1.98 3.14 0.70
C LYS A 15 -2.01 1.67 0.30
N MET A 16 -2.52 0.79 1.16
CA MET A 16 -2.65 -0.64 0.85
C MET A 16 -3.72 -0.95 -0.22
N GLY A 17 -4.65 -0.04 -0.48
CA GLY A 17 -5.70 -0.23 -1.49
C GLY A 17 -6.84 -1.16 -1.05
N VAL A 18 -7.95 -1.15 -1.79
CA VAL A 18 -9.18 -1.89 -1.44
C VAL A 18 -9.09 -3.37 -1.81
N GLY A 19 -8.37 -3.73 -2.88
CA GLY A 19 -8.25 -5.10 -3.37
C GLY A 19 -7.20 -5.97 -2.65
N ILE A 20 -6.59 -5.47 -1.57
CA ILE A 20 -5.58 -6.23 -0.84
C ILE A 20 -6.22 -7.40 -0.08
N ASN A 21 -5.54 -8.54 -0.04
CA ASN A 21 -5.96 -9.67 0.79
C ASN A 21 -6.02 -9.26 2.27
N PHE A 22 -7.12 -9.60 2.96
CA PHE A 22 -7.36 -9.18 4.35
C PHE A 22 -6.31 -9.71 5.34
N ILE A 23 -5.75 -10.91 5.09
CA ILE A 23 -4.68 -11.50 5.90
C ILE A 23 -3.42 -10.64 5.77
N VAL A 24 -3.03 -10.32 4.54
CA VAL A 24 -1.86 -9.47 4.26
C VAL A 24 -2.01 -8.09 4.91
N LYS A 25 -3.21 -7.48 4.82
CA LYS A 25 -3.52 -6.22 5.50
C LYS A 25 -3.35 -6.32 7.01
N GLY A 26 -3.90 -7.38 7.62
CA GLY A 26 -3.78 -7.64 9.06
C GLY A 26 -2.32 -7.79 9.49
N SER A 27 -1.55 -8.62 8.78
CA SER A 27 -0.13 -8.84 9.05
C SER A 27 0.71 -7.56 8.91
N ALA A 28 0.45 -6.74 7.89
CA ALA A 28 1.14 -5.47 7.68
C ALA A 28 0.86 -4.47 8.82
N LEU A 29 -0.39 -4.34 9.26
CA LEU A 29 -0.74 -3.47 10.39
C LEU A 29 -0.11 -3.96 11.70
N GLU A 30 -0.04 -5.26 11.91
CA GLU A 30 0.61 -5.84 13.09
C GLU A 30 2.14 -5.60 13.08
N MET A 31 2.79 -5.74 11.92
CA MET A 31 4.20 -5.40 11.76
C MET A 31 4.47 -3.93 12.10
N ILE A 32 3.62 -2.99 11.67
CA ILE A 32 3.76 -1.57 12.03
C ILE A 32 3.68 -1.37 13.55
N LYS A 33 2.73 -2.03 14.23
CA LYS A 33 2.59 -1.95 15.69
C LYS A 33 3.83 -2.46 16.43
N ARG A 34 4.41 -3.58 15.97
CA ARG A 34 5.63 -4.16 16.57
C ARG A 34 6.83 -3.25 16.35
N SER A 35 7.03 -2.79 15.12
CA SER A 35 8.11 -1.86 14.76
C SER A 35 8.04 -0.58 15.60
N TYR A 36 6.84 -0.05 15.82
CA TYR A 36 6.65 1.16 16.63
C TYR A 36 7.08 0.96 18.09
N LYS A 37 6.82 -0.22 18.68
CA LYS A 37 7.29 -0.57 20.04
C LYS A 37 8.81 -0.62 20.14
N GLU A 38 9.48 -0.90 19.03
CA GLU A 38 10.94 -0.94 18.91
C GLU A 38 11.54 0.42 18.51
N GLY A 39 10.72 1.48 18.39
CA GLY A 39 11.18 2.80 17.96
C GLY A 39 11.40 2.94 16.45
N ILE A 40 10.91 1.98 15.66
CA ILE A 40 11.00 1.97 14.20
C ILE A 40 9.67 2.43 13.59
N TYR A 41 9.68 3.59 12.95
CA TYR A 41 8.48 4.23 12.41
C TYR A 41 8.22 3.83 10.95
N VAL A 42 7.51 2.72 10.75
CA VAL A 42 7.20 2.16 9.42
C VAL A 42 5.88 2.69 8.86
N GLN A 43 5.85 2.94 7.55
CA GLN A 43 4.64 3.27 6.79
C GLN A 43 4.61 2.51 5.46
N ILE A 44 3.45 1.96 5.09
CA ILE A 44 3.24 1.35 3.77
C ILE A 44 3.00 2.44 2.73
N SER A 45 3.73 2.37 1.61
CA SER A 45 3.67 3.34 0.51
C SER A 45 2.80 2.89 -0.66
N SER A 46 2.56 1.58 -0.82
CA SER A 46 1.74 0.98 -1.87
C SER A 46 1.28 -0.42 -1.44
N GLY A 47 0.13 -0.87 -1.94
CA GLY A 47 -0.35 -2.24 -1.76
C GLY A 47 -0.97 -2.77 -3.05
N TYR A 48 -2.25 -3.14 -2.99
CA TYR A 48 -2.98 -3.58 -4.16
C TYR A 48 -2.99 -2.52 -5.26
N ARG A 49 -2.88 -3.00 -6.49
CA ARG A 49 -3.01 -2.20 -7.71
C ARG A 49 -3.77 -3.00 -8.75
N SER A 50 -4.77 -2.39 -9.39
CA SER A 50 -5.52 -3.01 -10.49
C SER A 50 -4.66 -3.13 -11.74
N MET A 51 -5.14 -3.89 -12.74
CA MET A 51 -4.44 -4.01 -14.02
C MET A 51 -4.41 -2.68 -14.79
N GLU A 52 -5.49 -1.90 -14.70
CA GLU A 52 -5.62 -0.57 -15.29
C GLU A 52 -4.63 0.42 -14.65
N GLU A 53 -4.55 0.43 -13.31
CA GLU A 53 -3.61 1.27 -12.58
C GLU A 53 -2.15 0.88 -12.88
N GLN A 54 -1.87 -0.42 -12.99
CA GLN A 54 -0.54 -0.91 -13.37
C GLN A 54 -0.18 -0.52 -14.81
N ALA A 55 -1.14 -0.58 -15.73
CA ALA A 55 -0.95 -0.15 -17.10
C ALA A 55 -0.73 1.36 -17.23
N ALA A 56 -1.48 2.16 -16.48
CA ALA A 56 -1.28 3.61 -16.42
C ALA A 56 0.13 3.96 -15.92
N LEU A 57 0.64 3.25 -14.92
CA LEU A 57 2.03 3.40 -14.46
C LEU A 57 3.04 2.99 -15.54
N TYR A 58 2.82 1.87 -16.22
CA TYR A 58 3.70 1.41 -17.28
C TYR A 58 3.75 2.39 -18.47
N ALA A 59 2.61 3.00 -18.80
CA ALA A 59 2.46 3.97 -19.88
C ALA A 59 3.18 5.32 -19.60
N GLN A 60 3.60 5.61 -18.37
CA GLN A 60 4.30 6.86 -18.06
C GLN A 60 5.64 7.01 -18.79
N SER A 61 6.26 5.91 -19.22
CA SER A 61 7.53 5.91 -19.96
C SER A 61 7.43 5.33 -21.37
N ARG A 62 6.23 4.88 -21.78
CA ARG A 62 6.01 4.08 -23.00
C ARG A 62 4.62 4.32 -23.58
N LEU A 63 4.45 4.18 -24.89
CA LEU A 63 3.12 4.10 -25.51
C LEU A 63 2.50 2.73 -25.24
N TYR A 64 1.65 2.65 -24.21
CA TYR A 64 0.95 1.41 -23.83
C TYR A 64 -0.46 1.72 -23.31
N SER A 65 -1.43 0.89 -23.71
CA SER A 65 -2.79 0.92 -23.18
C SER A 65 -3.26 -0.50 -22.88
N TYR A 66 -3.86 -0.68 -21.70
CA TYR A 66 -4.45 -1.97 -21.32
C TYR A 66 -5.74 -2.21 -22.10
N LYS A 67 -5.86 -3.39 -22.73
CA LYS A 67 -7.01 -3.73 -23.58
C LYS A 67 -8.06 -4.60 -22.89
N GLY A 68 -7.91 -4.91 -21.60
CA GLY A 68 -8.80 -5.82 -20.88
C GLY A 68 -8.71 -7.27 -21.39
N ASN A 69 -9.42 -8.18 -20.70
CA ASN A 69 -9.74 -9.47 -21.28
C ASN A 69 -11.07 -9.32 -22.03
N SER A 70 -11.04 -9.62 -23.33
CA SER A 70 -12.23 -9.69 -24.20
C SER A 70 -13.17 -10.81 -23.77
#